data_AF-A0A9D5PFR1-F1
#
_entry.id   AF-A0A9D5PFR1-F1
#
_cell.length_a   1.000
_cell.length_b   1.000
_cell.length_c   1.000
_cell.angle_alpha   90.00
_cell.angle_beta   90.00
_cell.angle_gamma   90.00
#
_symmetry.space_group_name_H-M   'P 1'
#
loop_
_entity.id
_entity.type
_entity.pdbx_description
1 polymer ?
#
loop_
_entity_poly.entity_id
_entity_poly.type
_entity_poly.pdbx_seq_one_letter_code
_entity_poly.pdbx_strand_id
1 'polypeptide(L)'
;MQSSKASFFNDFAVAAGSELRTVFLAVLAGKFLVNGCKCPAFLCGFAGLIIRIHLDFYSKLRIIYDATTTDKEQIMFAIRYKEIFAILRQRIVDGTYVQRLPSLRSLCSEFMVCKSTMSKVLNKLAYAGLVRITHRGTIIMDSETTDLQPGIVAIITRKLDVSAKHGDEQFIGTLKSELAQLGFGSAKLELDSADWSKPGFWQRLNFDGYIFIYSSFYLLPGERASFSTKPRIIGNYLPDEIGEYCVDFDDATGLQEIIQQLIAQDFSRIALAITIKGTRCGEAYFDTWCKLMRNFKLHNYNNSIDDFSYSPQLAERWCTMSEPPEIVICANTRQQIVRQDMQRCTQQVYFYQLGEDTQAYINLAKTLAHTFAAVYSGKTNVPKHKFIGRYAKLDTEKFLSLH
;
A
#
# COMPACT_ATOMS: atom_id res chain seq x y z
N MET A 1 51.22 -5.00 -23.24
CA MET A 1 50.56 -5.68 -22.11
C MET A 1 50.40 -4.82 -20.84
N GLN A 2 50.98 -3.61 -20.76
CA GLN A 2 50.80 -2.70 -19.61
C GLN A 2 49.74 -1.60 -19.83
N SER A 3 49.38 -1.23 -21.07
CA SER A 3 48.34 -0.20 -21.30
C SER A 3 46.89 -0.70 -21.18
N SER A 4 46.62 -2.00 -21.34
CA SER A 4 45.24 -2.52 -21.23
C SER A 4 44.73 -2.63 -19.79
N LYS A 5 45.63 -2.79 -18.80
CA LYS A 5 45.26 -2.80 -17.37
C LYS A 5 44.78 -1.43 -16.90
N ALA A 6 45.40 -0.34 -17.36
CA ALA A 6 45.02 1.02 -16.95
C ALA A 6 43.59 1.42 -17.40
N SER A 7 43.16 0.99 -18.60
CA SER A 7 41.79 1.27 -19.09
C SER A 7 40.71 0.52 -18.30
N PHE A 8 40.94 -0.76 -18.00
CA PHE A 8 40.00 -1.59 -17.23
C PHE A 8 39.79 -1.06 -15.80
N PHE A 9 40.83 -0.48 -15.18
CA PHE A 9 40.73 0.06 -13.83
C PHE A 9 40.07 1.44 -13.77
N ASN A 10 40.19 2.26 -14.81
CA ASN A 10 39.51 3.55 -14.88
C ASN A 10 37.99 3.37 -15.08
N ASP A 11 37.60 2.41 -15.91
CA ASP A 11 36.19 2.12 -16.17
C ASP A 11 35.49 1.52 -14.94
N PHE A 12 36.21 0.71 -14.15
CA PHE A 12 35.69 0.16 -12.89
C PHE A 12 35.49 1.23 -11.80
N ALA A 13 36.36 2.25 -11.75
CA ALA A 13 36.28 3.35 -10.79
C ALA A 13 35.23 4.43 -11.14
N VAL A 14 34.69 4.40 -12.37
CA VAL A 14 33.57 5.25 -12.81
C VAL A 14 32.23 4.56 -12.53
N ALA A 15 32.17 3.23 -12.57
CA ALA A 15 30.95 2.45 -12.28
C ALA A 15 30.69 2.23 -10.77
N ALA A 16 31.73 2.27 -9.94
CA ALA A 16 31.61 2.12 -8.49
C ALA A 16 31.38 3.49 -7.82
N GLY A 17 30.21 3.66 -7.17
CA GLY A 17 29.82 4.89 -6.49
C GLY A 17 30.83 5.43 -5.45
N SER A 18 30.58 6.64 -4.97
CA SER A 18 31.50 7.47 -4.16
C SER A 18 32.16 6.78 -2.96
N GLU A 19 31.51 5.77 -2.36
CA GLU A 19 32.05 5.03 -1.22
C GLU A 19 33.25 4.12 -1.56
N LEU A 20 33.27 3.51 -2.75
CA LEU A 20 34.36 2.63 -3.18
C LEU A 20 35.63 3.42 -3.54
N ARG A 21 35.47 4.66 -4.03
CA ARG A 21 36.59 5.60 -4.23
C ARG A 21 37.29 5.94 -2.91
N THR A 22 36.53 6.14 -1.84
CA THR A 22 37.07 6.48 -0.51
C THR A 22 37.91 5.33 0.07
N VAL A 23 37.42 4.09 -0.07
CA VAL A 23 38.17 2.89 0.36
C VAL A 23 39.44 2.70 -0.46
N PHE A 24 39.38 2.92 -1.77
CA PHE A 24 40.55 2.78 -2.65
C PHE A 24 41.64 3.84 -2.34
N LEU A 25 41.24 5.08 -2.09
CA LEU A 25 42.14 6.16 -1.68
C LEU A 25 42.77 5.88 -0.31
N ALA A 26 42.01 5.30 0.63
CA ALA A 26 42.53 4.89 1.94
C ALA A 26 43.58 3.76 1.84
N VAL A 27 43.38 2.80 0.94
CA VAL A 27 44.36 1.71 0.69
C VAL A 27 45.63 2.24 0.02
N LEU A 28 45.52 3.17 -0.92
CA LEU A 28 46.67 3.83 -1.54
C LEU A 28 47.44 4.70 -0.53
N ALA A 29 46.75 5.44 0.33
CA ALA A 29 47.36 6.22 1.40
C ALA A 29 48.08 5.33 2.43
N GLY A 30 47.53 4.16 2.74
CA GLY A 30 48.16 3.16 3.60
C GLY A 30 49.48 2.62 3.03
N LYS A 31 49.57 2.38 1.72
CA LYS A 31 50.83 1.96 1.07
C LYS A 31 51.92 3.03 1.10
N PHE A 32 51.56 4.31 1.10
CA PHE A 32 52.52 5.40 1.20
C PHE A 32 53.09 5.57 2.61
N LEU A 33 52.28 5.34 3.65
CA LEU A 33 52.69 5.53 5.05
C LEU A 33 53.59 4.41 5.60
N VAL A 34 53.49 3.19 5.06
CA VAL A 34 54.32 2.04 5.49
C VAL A 34 55.80 2.20 5.13
N ASN A 35 56.15 3.06 4.16
CA ASN A 35 57.54 3.27 3.75
C ASN A 35 58.30 4.34 4.55
N GLY A 36 57.71 4.96 5.59
CA GLY A 36 58.33 6.11 6.27
C GLY A 36 58.35 6.14 7.80
N CYS A 37 57.60 5.29 8.52
CA CYS A 37 57.40 5.46 9.96
C CYS A 37 57.89 4.27 10.80
N LYS A 38 58.87 4.51 11.69
CA LYS A 38 59.39 3.55 12.69
C LYS A 38 58.72 3.71 14.07
N CYS A 39 57.38 3.80 14.14
CA CYS A 39 56.68 3.91 15.42
C CYS A 39 55.78 2.68 15.67
N PRO A 40 56.10 1.80 16.66
CA PRO A 40 55.39 0.54 16.89
C PRO A 40 53.92 0.71 17.34
N ALA A 41 53.59 1.79 18.05
CA ALA A 41 52.24 2.01 18.59
C ALA A 41 51.21 2.33 17.48
N PHE A 42 51.65 2.95 16.39
CA PHE A 42 50.77 3.29 15.27
C PHE A 42 50.40 2.05 14.43
N LEU A 43 51.32 1.08 14.33
CA LEU A 43 51.14 -0.14 13.54
C LEU A 43 50.09 -1.09 14.14
N CYS A 44 49.98 -1.19 15.48
CA CYS A 44 48.97 -2.04 16.12
C CYS A 44 47.54 -1.50 15.96
N GLY A 45 47.34 -0.18 16.09
CA GLY A 45 46.03 0.43 15.89
C GLY A 45 45.56 0.37 14.43
N PHE A 46 46.50 0.56 13.49
CA PHE A 46 46.20 0.54 12.06
C PHE A 46 45.96 -0.88 11.52
N ALA A 47 46.67 -1.89 12.03
CA ALA A 47 46.42 -3.29 11.69
C ALA A 47 45.03 -3.76 12.14
N GLY A 48 44.59 -3.35 13.34
CA GLY A 48 43.24 -3.64 13.84
C GLY A 48 42.15 -2.98 12.99
N LEU A 49 42.35 -1.74 12.55
CA LEU A 49 41.43 -1.03 11.66
C LEU A 49 41.37 -1.67 10.27
N ILE A 50 42.52 -2.06 9.69
CA ILE A 50 42.58 -2.73 8.39
C ILE A 50 41.90 -4.09 8.44
N ILE A 51 42.12 -4.90 9.48
CA ILE A 51 41.45 -6.21 9.63
C ILE A 51 39.93 -6.03 9.78
N ARG A 52 39.48 -5.03 10.54
CA ARG A 52 38.05 -4.76 10.73
C ARG A 52 37.39 -4.25 9.44
N ILE A 53 38.07 -3.38 8.69
CA ILE A 53 37.63 -2.94 7.36
C ILE A 53 37.62 -4.13 6.38
N HIS A 54 38.63 -5.02 6.42
CA HIS A 54 38.67 -6.19 5.55
C HIS A 54 37.55 -7.19 5.84
N LEU A 55 37.25 -7.46 7.12
CA LEU A 55 36.17 -8.37 7.50
C LEU A 55 34.79 -7.81 7.16
N ASP A 56 34.59 -6.50 7.35
CA ASP A 56 33.34 -5.82 7.00
C ASP A 56 33.17 -5.67 5.47
N PHE A 57 34.28 -5.54 4.73
CA PHE A 57 34.30 -5.55 3.27
C PHE A 57 34.03 -6.95 2.71
N TYR A 58 34.59 -8.01 3.29
CA TYR A 58 34.33 -9.39 2.88
C TYR A 58 32.91 -9.85 3.23
N SER A 59 32.34 -9.41 4.36
CA SER A 59 30.94 -9.70 4.69
C SER A 59 29.98 -9.00 3.72
N LYS A 60 30.24 -7.72 3.39
CA LYS A 60 29.47 -6.96 2.39
C LYS A 60 29.64 -7.51 0.97
N LEU A 61 30.86 -7.90 0.58
CA LEU A 61 31.10 -8.58 -0.70
C LEU A 61 30.40 -9.93 -0.78
N ARG A 62 30.36 -10.71 0.31
CA ARG A 62 29.63 -11.99 0.34
C ARG A 62 28.12 -11.77 0.21
N ILE A 63 27.57 -10.74 0.88
CA ILE A 63 26.16 -10.33 0.72
C ILE A 63 25.88 -9.88 -0.72
N ILE A 64 26.79 -9.11 -1.34
CA ILE A 64 26.66 -8.67 -2.74
C ILE A 64 26.81 -9.87 -3.71
N TYR A 65 27.70 -10.82 -3.45
CA TYR A 65 27.94 -11.98 -4.31
C TYR A 65 26.77 -12.99 -4.23
N ASP A 66 26.25 -13.23 -3.02
CA ASP A 66 25.06 -14.06 -2.80
C ASP A 66 23.78 -13.37 -3.32
N ALA A 67 23.68 -12.04 -3.21
CA ALA A 67 22.58 -11.26 -3.80
C ALA A 67 22.64 -11.27 -5.34
N THR A 68 23.80 -11.08 -5.97
CA THR A 68 23.87 -11.03 -7.46
C THR A 68 23.55 -12.35 -8.15
N THR A 69 23.77 -13.48 -7.48
CA THR A 69 23.43 -14.81 -8.02
C THR A 69 21.94 -15.10 -7.81
N THR A 70 21.42 -14.81 -6.62
CA THR A 70 20.00 -14.98 -6.26
C THR A 70 19.10 -14.01 -7.04
N ASP A 71 19.53 -12.76 -7.22
CA ASP A 71 18.81 -11.74 -7.98
C ASP A 71 18.82 -12.04 -9.47
N LYS A 72 19.93 -12.56 -10.03
CA LYS A 72 19.94 -13.00 -11.43
C LYS A 72 19.02 -14.19 -11.66
N GLU A 73 19.01 -15.18 -10.76
CA GLU A 73 18.07 -16.31 -10.85
C GLU A 73 16.62 -15.85 -10.68
N GLN A 74 16.34 -14.93 -9.74
CA GLN A 74 14.99 -14.37 -9.55
C GLN A 74 14.54 -13.50 -10.73
N ILE A 75 15.43 -12.69 -11.32
CA ILE A 75 15.15 -11.88 -12.51
C ILE A 75 14.91 -12.79 -13.72
N MET A 76 15.76 -13.79 -13.95
CA MET A 76 15.58 -14.77 -15.01
C MET A 76 14.30 -15.59 -14.82
N PHE A 77 13.96 -15.93 -13.58
CA PHE A 77 12.71 -16.58 -13.23
C PHE A 77 11.50 -15.69 -13.52
N ALA A 78 11.57 -14.41 -13.16
CA ALA A 78 10.51 -13.43 -13.40
C ALA A 78 10.28 -13.16 -14.90
N ILE A 79 11.36 -13.13 -15.69
CA ILE A 79 11.30 -12.99 -17.16
C ILE A 79 10.63 -14.23 -17.77
N ARG A 80 11.14 -15.43 -17.47
CA ARG A 80 10.63 -16.68 -18.03
C ARG A 80 9.18 -16.97 -17.63
N TYR A 81 8.81 -16.61 -16.41
CA TYR A 81 7.42 -16.65 -15.95
C TYR A 81 6.47 -15.79 -16.80
N LYS A 82 6.87 -14.54 -17.10
CA LYS A 82 6.07 -13.62 -17.91
C LYS A 82 5.93 -14.10 -19.35
N GLU A 83 7.01 -14.65 -19.92
CA GLU A 83 7.01 -15.20 -21.28
C GLU A 83 6.05 -16.39 -21.41
N ILE A 84 6.13 -17.36 -20.50
CA ILE A 84 5.25 -18.54 -20.51
C ILE A 84 3.78 -18.12 -20.35
N PHE A 85 3.52 -17.16 -19.46
CA PHE A 85 2.17 -16.61 -19.29
C PHE A 85 1.63 -15.99 -20.59
N ALA A 86 2.44 -15.17 -21.27
CA ALA A 86 2.05 -14.53 -22.52
C ALA A 86 1.78 -15.56 -23.63
N ILE A 87 2.64 -16.58 -23.77
CA ILE A 87 2.48 -17.64 -24.77
C ILE A 87 1.23 -18.47 -24.50
N LEU A 88 1.01 -18.92 -23.27
CA LEU A 88 -0.17 -19.71 -22.92
C LEU A 88 -1.45 -18.90 -23.10
N ARG A 89 -1.45 -17.62 -22.71
CA ARG A 89 -2.59 -16.72 -22.96
C ARG A 89 -2.90 -16.61 -24.44
N GLN A 90 -1.88 -16.37 -25.27
CA GLN A 90 -2.05 -16.25 -26.73
C GLN A 90 -2.63 -17.53 -27.33
N ARG A 91 -2.11 -18.70 -26.93
CA ARG A 91 -2.61 -20.00 -27.41
C ARG A 91 -4.04 -20.32 -26.99
N ILE A 92 -4.46 -19.85 -25.82
CA ILE A 92 -5.86 -19.95 -25.40
C ILE A 92 -6.74 -19.06 -26.28
N VAL A 93 -6.33 -17.82 -26.52
CA VAL A 93 -7.07 -16.84 -27.34
C VAL A 93 -7.16 -17.31 -28.80
N ASP A 94 -6.09 -17.84 -29.35
CA ASP A 94 -6.03 -18.32 -30.75
C ASP A 94 -6.69 -19.70 -30.92
N GLY A 95 -7.31 -20.26 -29.87
CA GLY A 95 -8.00 -21.55 -29.90
C GLY A 95 -7.08 -22.76 -30.10
N THR A 96 -5.76 -22.60 -29.91
CA THR A 96 -4.79 -23.72 -30.00
C THR A 96 -5.11 -24.81 -28.98
N TYR A 97 -5.56 -24.40 -27.79
CA TYR A 97 -6.10 -25.31 -26.80
C TYR A 97 -7.61 -25.18 -26.77
N VAL A 98 -8.31 -26.30 -26.96
CA VAL A 98 -9.77 -26.35 -27.01
C VAL A 98 -10.28 -27.03 -25.74
N GLN A 99 -11.19 -26.38 -25.00
CA GLN A 99 -11.82 -26.82 -23.75
C GLN A 99 -10.89 -27.07 -22.54
N ARG A 100 -9.65 -27.54 -22.74
CA ARG A 100 -8.71 -27.85 -21.66
C ARG A 100 -7.27 -27.57 -22.07
N LEU A 101 -6.47 -27.16 -21.08
CA LEU A 101 -5.03 -27.14 -21.23
C LEU A 101 -4.43 -28.56 -21.12
N PRO A 102 -3.25 -28.79 -21.74
CA PRO A 102 -2.46 -29.99 -21.48
C PRO A 102 -2.18 -30.19 -19.99
N SER A 103 -1.88 -31.43 -19.61
CA SER A 103 -1.57 -31.76 -18.21
C SER A 103 -0.43 -30.88 -17.68
N LEU A 104 -0.44 -30.60 -16.37
CA LEU A 104 0.63 -29.84 -15.72
C LEU A 104 2.02 -30.42 -16.05
N ARG A 105 2.14 -31.75 -16.13
CA ARG A 105 3.38 -32.46 -16.49
C ARG A 105 3.78 -32.19 -17.94
N SER A 106 2.83 -32.22 -18.87
CA SER A 106 3.06 -31.92 -20.29
C SER A 106 3.54 -30.48 -20.47
N LEU A 107 2.87 -29.53 -19.82
CA LEU A 107 3.26 -28.11 -19.85
C LEU A 107 4.66 -27.89 -19.22
N CYS A 108 4.96 -28.55 -18.10
CA CYS A 108 6.30 -28.46 -17.51
C CYS A 108 7.39 -28.96 -18.47
N SER A 109 7.11 -30.07 -19.17
CA SER A 109 8.03 -30.63 -20.16
C SER A 109 8.20 -29.71 -21.37
N GLU A 110 7.11 -29.15 -21.87
CA GLU A 110 7.09 -28.27 -23.04
C GLU A 110 7.89 -26.99 -22.81
N PHE A 111 7.67 -26.32 -21.68
CA PHE A 111 8.32 -25.05 -21.37
C PHE A 111 9.66 -25.22 -20.62
N MET A 112 10.07 -26.46 -20.36
CA MET A 112 11.25 -26.83 -19.57
C MET A 112 11.30 -26.10 -18.22
N VAL A 113 10.20 -26.15 -17.48
CA VAL A 113 10.07 -25.53 -16.15
C VAL A 113 9.62 -26.51 -15.08
N CYS A 114 9.94 -26.20 -13.83
CA CYS A 114 9.46 -26.99 -12.70
C CYS A 114 7.95 -26.75 -12.44
N LYS A 115 7.32 -27.70 -11.73
CA LYS A 115 5.89 -27.64 -11.38
C LYS A 115 5.50 -26.36 -10.66
N SER A 116 6.34 -25.84 -9.75
CA SER A 116 6.00 -24.63 -9.00
C SER A 116 5.86 -23.40 -9.91
N THR A 117 6.74 -23.27 -10.91
CA THR A 117 6.68 -22.20 -11.92
C THR A 117 5.41 -22.31 -12.74
N MET A 118 5.12 -23.50 -13.27
CA MET A 118 3.92 -23.70 -14.09
C MET A 118 2.64 -23.51 -13.27
N SER A 119 2.59 -23.96 -12.01
CA SER A 119 1.46 -23.70 -11.12
C SER A 119 1.24 -22.20 -10.89
N LYS A 120 2.31 -21.41 -10.72
CA LYS A 120 2.19 -19.94 -10.64
C LYS A 120 1.61 -19.34 -11.92
N VAL A 121 2.02 -19.85 -13.09
CA VAL A 121 1.50 -19.37 -14.39
C VAL A 121 0.02 -19.72 -14.53
N LEU A 122 -0.36 -20.97 -14.24
CA LEU A 122 -1.75 -21.43 -14.30
C LEU A 122 -2.64 -20.68 -13.31
N ASN A 123 -2.16 -20.42 -12.09
CA ASN A 123 -2.89 -19.59 -11.12
C ASN A 123 -3.10 -18.17 -11.63
N LYS A 124 -2.13 -17.61 -12.37
CA LYS A 124 -2.26 -16.28 -12.98
C LYS A 124 -3.24 -16.27 -14.14
N LEU A 125 -3.26 -17.32 -14.97
CA LEU A 125 -4.27 -17.50 -16.02
C LEU A 125 -5.67 -17.68 -15.41
N ALA A 126 -5.77 -18.41 -14.30
CA ALA A 126 -7.02 -18.59 -13.57
C ALA A 126 -7.52 -17.28 -12.96
N TYR A 127 -6.61 -16.52 -12.35
CA TYR A 127 -6.89 -15.17 -11.88
C TYR A 127 -7.33 -14.23 -13.01
N ALA A 128 -6.79 -14.41 -14.22
CA ALA A 128 -7.20 -13.68 -15.41
C ALA A 128 -8.52 -14.19 -16.02
N GLY A 129 -9.20 -15.17 -15.39
CA GLY A 129 -10.47 -15.72 -15.86
C GLY A 129 -10.36 -16.60 -17.11
N LEU A 130 -9.15 -16.88 -17.60
CA LEU A 130 -8.95 -17.64 -18.85
C LEU A 130 -9.09 -19.15 -18.64
N VAL A 131 -8.85 -19.61 -17.42
CA VAL A 131 -8.90 -21.04 -17.07
C VAL A 131 -9.47 -21.27 -15.69
N ARG A 132 -10.00 -22.47 -15.45
CA ARG A 132 -10.41 -22.96 -14.14
C ARG A 132 -9.65 -24.24 -13.80
N ILE A 133 -8.91 -24.22 -12.70
CA ILE A 133 -8.15 -25.38 -12.22
C ILE A 133 -9.10 -26.29 -11.43
N THR A 134 -9.17 -27.56 -11.80
CA THR A 134 -10.01 -28.57 -11.15
C THR A 134 -9.20 -29.83 -10.80
N HIS A 135 -9.79 -30.74 -10.01
CA HIS A 135 -9.19 -32.05 -9.74
C HIS A 135 -8.96 -32.89 -11.01
N ARG A 136 -9.66 -32.59 -12.12
CA ARG A 136 -9.53 -33.30 -13.41
C ARG A 136 -8.61 -32.59 -14.40
N GLY A 137 -7.91 -31.54 -13.97
CA GLY A 137 -7.05 -30.71 -14.81
C GLY A 137 -7.57 -29.28 -14.99
N THR A 138 -7.00 -28.57 -15.96
CA THR A 138 -7.25 -27.13 -16.17
C THR A 138 -8.18 -26.94 -17.37
N ILE A 139 -9.38 -26.43 -17.11
CA ILE A 139 -10.43 -26.18 -18.10
C ILE A 139 -10.27 -24.76 -18.63
N ILE A 140 -10.42 -24.56 -19.94
CA ILE A 140 -10.42 -23.23 -20.55
C ILE A 140 -11.82 -22.66 -20.41
N MET A 141 -11.90 -21.40 -19.99
CA MET A 141 -13.16 -20.69 -19.88
C MET A 141 -13.42 -20.01 -21.22
N ASP A 142 -14.52 -20.37 -21.90
CA ASP A 142 -14.94 -19.64 -23.10
C ASP A 142 -15.36 -18.22 -22.69
N SER A 143 -14.78 -17.21 -23.33
CA SER A 143 -15.06 -15.80 -23.04
C SER A 143 -16.52 -15.41 -23.29
N GLU A 144 -17.26 -16.24 -24.04
CA GLU A 144 -18.68 -16.00 -24.38
C GLU A 144 -19.67 -16.62 -23.38
N THR A 145 -19.22 -17.49 -22.45
CA THR A 145 -20.12 -18.23 -21.53
C THR A 145 -19.68 -18.17 -20.07
N THR A 146 -19.22 -17.00 -19.61
CA THR A 146 -19.15 -16.76 -18.15
C THR A 146 -20.55 -16.43 -17.60
N ASP A 147 -21.45 -17.42 -17.65
CA ASP A 147 -22.53 -17.57 -16.66
C ASP A 147 -21.91 -17.96 -15.30
N LEU A 148 -20.96 -17.16 -14.82
CA LEU A 148 -20.60 -17.16 -13.41
C LEU A 148 -21.82 -16.59 -12.70
N GLN A 149 -22.73 -17.48 -12.28
CA GLN A 149 -23.79 -17.09 -11.38
C GLN A 149 -23.14 -16.35 -10.21
N PRO A 150 -23.49 -15.07 -9.97
CA PRO A 150 -22.79 -14.26 -9.01
C PRO A 150 -22.93 -14.90 -7.62
N GLY A 151 -21.78 -15.13 -6.98
CA GLY A 151 -21.69 -15.84 -5.72
C GLY A 151 -22.00 -14.99 -4.48
N ILE A 152 -21.58 -15.47 -3.31
CA ILE A 152 -21.72 -14.75 -2.04
C ILE A 152 -20.45 -13.99 -1.74
N VAL A 153 -20.57 -12.68 -1.53
CA VAL A 153 -19.47 -11.75 -1.22
C VAL A 153 -19.43 -11.46 0.28
N ALA A 154 -18.26 -11.59 0.89
CA ALA A 154 -18.07 -11.17 2.27
C ALA A 154 -17.64 -9.70 2.35
N ILE A 155 -18.37 -8.90 3.12
CA ILE A 155 -17.99 -7.54 3.49
C ILE A 155 -17.33 -7.61 4.86
N ILE A 156 -16.00 -7.43 4.90
CA ILE A 156 -15.17 -7.60 6.08
C ILE A 156 -14.90 -6.25 6.74
N THR A 157 -15.27 -6.13 8.01
CA THR A 157 -14.98 -4.96 8.86
C THR A 157 -14.35 -5.37 10.19
N ARG A 158 -13.58 -4.47 10.79
CA ARG A 158 -13.27 -4.54 12.22
C ARG A 158 -14.53 -4.22 13.02
N LYS A 159 -14.58 -4.68 14.27
CA LYS A 159 -15.60 -4.22 15.21
C LYS A 159 -15.49 -2.72 15.44
N LEU A 160 -16.56 -2.00 15.12
CA LEU A 160 -16.63 -0.56 15.32
C LEU A 160 -17.20 -0.24 16.70
N ASP A 161 -16.67 0.79 17.35
CA ASP A 161 -17.25 1.32 18.58
C ASP A 161 -18.70 1.75 18.35
N VAL A 162 -19.54 1.60 19.37
CA VAL A 162 -21.01 1.84 19.31
C VAL A 162 -21.35 3.19 18.69
N SER A 163 -20.50 4.18 18.96
CA SER A 163 -20.69 5.55 18.50
C SER A 163 -20.49 5.72 16.98
N ALA A 164 -19.73 4.85 16.32
CA ALA A 164 -19.48 4.89 14.87
C ALA A 164 -20.56 4.19 14.02
N LYS A 165 -21.59 3.61 14.64
CA LYS A 165 -22.56 2.72 13.97
C LYS A 165 -23.61 3.41 13.09
N HIS A 166 -24.00 4.64 13.37
CA HIS A 166 -25.13 5.28 12.65
C HIS A 166 -24.83 5.55 11.15
N GLY A 167 -23.60 5.95 10.80
CA GLY A 167 -23.19 6.11 9.40
C GLY A 167 -22.85 4.78 8.70
N ASP A 168 -22.44 3.77 9.48
CA ASP A 168 -22.07 2.44 9.00
C ASP A 168 -23.28 1.68 8.42
N GLU A 169 -24.45 1.76 9.05
CA GLU A 169 -25.64 1.05 8.60
C GLU A 169 -26.10 1.48 7.19
N GLN A 170 -26.06 2.78 6.89
CA GLN A 170 -26.45 3.29 5.58
C GLN A 170 -25.44 2.92 4.49
N PHE A 171 -24.14 3.05 4.78
CA PHE A 171 -23.07 2.68 3.86
C PHE A 171 -23.12 1.18 3.52
N ILE A 172 -23.19 0.32 4.55
CA ILE A 172 -23.30 -1.13 4.39
C ILE A 172 -24.60 -1.52 3.68
N GLY A 173 -25.73 -0.91 4.07
CA GLY A 173 -27.03 -1.16 3.46
C GLY A 173 -27.01 -0.85 1.97
N THR A 174 -26.42 0.29 1.59
CA THR A 174 -26.22 0.68 0.19
C THR A 174 -25.32 -0.33 -0.52
N LEU A 175 -24.14 -0.66 0.04
CA LEU A 175 -23.20 -1.61 -0.56
C LEU A 175 -23.86 -2.98 -0.82
N LYS A 176 -24.62 -3.49 0.16
CA LYS A 176 -25.37 -4.74 0.02
C LYS A 176 -26.46 -4.66 -1.06
N SER A 177 -27.21 -3.55 -1.10
CA SER A 177 -28.25 -3.34 -2.11
C SER A 177 -27.66 -3.31 -3.52
N GLU A 178 -26.56 -2.61 -3.72
CA GLU A 178 -25.86 -2.51 -5.01
C GLU A 178 -25.27 -3.86 -5.43
N LEU A 179 -24.67 -4.62 -4.50
CA LEU A 179 -24.23 -5.99 -4.77
C LEU A 179 -25.40 -6.89 -5.20
N ALA A 180 -26.57 -6.78 -4.55
CA ALA A 180 -27.76 -7.54 -4.90
C ALA A 180 -28.31 -7.16 -6.28
N GLN A 181 -28.29 -5.88 -6.66
CA GLN A 181 -28.65 -5.41 -8.01
C GLN A 181 -27.70 -5.97 -9.08
N LEU A 182 -26.44 -6.19 -8.73
CA LEU A 182 -25.43 -6.86 -9.56
C LEU A 182 -25.50 -8.39 -9.49
N GLY A 183 -26.50 -8.94 -8.79
CA GLY A 183 -26.80 -10.37 -8.69
C GLY A 183 -26.03 -11.12 -7.60
N PHE A 184 -25.23 -10.45 -6.77
CA PHE A 184 -24.45 -11.08 -5.71
C PHE A 184 -25.24 -11.21 -4.41
N GLY A 185 -25.10 -12.36 -3.75
CA GLY A 185 -25.40 -12.48 -2.32
C GLY A 185 -24.32 -11.76 -1.50
N SER A 186 -24.65 -11.25 -0.31
CA SER A 186 -23.63 -10.62 0.54
C SER A 186 -23.82 -10.86 2.04
N ALA A 187 -22.71 -11.03 2.75
CA ALA A 187 -22.68 -11.21 4.21
C ALA A 187 -21.70 -10.21 4.85
N LYS A 188 -22.14 -9.52 5.91
CA LYS A 188 -21.25 -8.67 6.72
C LYS A 188 -20.57 -9.55 7.76
N LEU A 189 -19.24 -9.53 7.81
CA LEU A 189 -18.43 -10.15 8.84
C LEU A 189 -17.73 -9.06 9.63
N GLU A 190 -18.13 -8.89 10.88
CA GLU A 190 -17.49 -8.00 11.83
C GLU A 190 -16.58 -8.83 12.75
N LEU A 191 -15.29 -8.51 12.76
CA LEU A 191 -14.27 -9.33 13.43
C LEU A 191 -13.63 -8.60 14.61
N ASP A 192 -13.43 -9.33 15.70
CA ASP A 192 -12.65 -8.91 16.86
C ASP A 192 -11.15 -9.09 16.61
N SER A 193 -10.31 -8.36 17.37
CA SER A 193 -8.84 -8.37 17.23
C SER A 193 -8.23 -9.78 17.26
N ALA A 194 -8.81 -10.68 18.06
CA ALA A 194 -8.35 -12.07 18.20
C ALA A 194 -8.61 -12.95 16.97
N ASP A 195 -9.57 -12.61 16.10
CA ASP A 195 -9.90 -13.45 14.94
C ASP A 195 -9.00 -13.19 13.74
N TRP A 196 -8.47 -11.97 13.63
CA TRP A 196 -7.55 -11.56 12.58
C TRP A 196 -6.31 -12.47 12.50
N SER A 197 -5.78 -12.87 13.66
CA SER A 197 -4.55 -13.66 13.75
C SER A 197 -4.74 -15.18 13.59
N LYS A 198 -5.96 -15.69 13.45
CA LYS A 198 -6.23 -17.15 13.40
C LYS A 198 -6.19 -17.67 11.96
N PRO A 199 -5.14 -18.39 11.50
CA PRO A 199 -5.04 -18.82 10.09
C PRO A 199 -6.17 -19.78 9.71
N GLY A 200 -6.57 -20.68 10.62
CA GLY A 200 -7.66 -21.62 10.42
C GLY A 200 -9.06 -20.99 10.36
N PHE A 201 -9.23 -19.74 10.78
CA PHE A 201 -10.47 -19.00 10.56
C PHE A 201 -10.62 -18.67 9.07
N TRP A 202 -9.59 -18.04 8.50
CA TRP A 202 -9.58 -17.62 7.10
C TRP A 202 -9.67 -18.78 6.10
N GLN A 203 -9.05 -19.92 6.42
CA GLN A 203 -9.12 -21.13 5.58
C GLN A 203 -10.53 -21.74 5.51
N ARG A 204 -11.38 -21.48 6.52
CA ARG A 204 -12.75 -22.01 6.58
C ARG A 204 -13.77 -21.10 5.89
N LEU A 205 -13.41 -19.86 5.58
CA LEU A 205 -14.31 -18.93 4.90
C LEU A 205 -14.43 -19.29 3.42
N ASN A 206 -15.62 -19.71 3.00
CA ASN A 206 -15.88 -20.06 1.61
C ASN A 206 -16.83 -19.08 0.92
N PHE A 207 -16.39 -17.83 0.77
CA PHE A 207 -17.08 -16.81 -0.03
C PHE A 207 -16.50 -16.75 -1.45
N ASP A 208 -17.24 -16.22 -2.41
CA ASP A 208 -16.78 -16.09 -3.80
C ASP A 208 -15.89 -14.86 -4.00
N GLY A 209 -15.91 -13.91 -3.07
CA GLY A 209 -14.96 -12.81 -2.99
C GLY A 209 -15.11 -12.00 -1.71
N TYR A 210 -14.24 -11.00 -1.54
CA TYR A 210 -14.15 -10.23 -0.29
C TYR A 210 -14.02 -8.74 -0.57
N ILE A 211 -14.74 -7.93 0.21
CA ILE A 211 -14.61 -6.47 0.23
C ILE A 211 -14.16 -6.07 1.64
N PHE A 212 -12.98 -5.49 1.77
CA PHE A 212 -12.43 -5.04 3.05
C PHE A 212 -12.66 -3.54 3.21
N ILE A 213 -13.26 -3.12 4.32
CA ILE A 213 -13.56 -1.70 4.60
C ILE A 213 -13.06 -1.31 6.00
N TYR A 214 -12.99 -0.01 6.29
CA TYR A 214 -12.53 0.55 7.56
C TYR A 214 -11.15 0.05 8.00
N SER A 215 -10.22 0.05 7.04
CA SER A 215 -8.83 -0.37 7.20
C SER A 215 -8.67 -1.82 7.67
N SER A 216 -9.72 -2.64 7.54
CA SER A 216 -9.72 -4.02 8.02
C SER A 216 -8.72 -4.90 7.26
N PHE A 217 -8.40 -4.56 6.01
CA PHE A 217 -7.37 -5.22 5.22
C PHE A 217 -5.98 -5.18 5.89
N TYR A 218 -5.65 -4.09 6.58
CA TYR A 218 -4.35 -3.93 7.25
C TYR A 218 -4.18 -4.83 8.48
N LEU A 219 -5.27 -5.40 8.98
CA LEU A 219 -5.28 -6.33 10.11
C LEU A 219 -5.03 -7.77 9.67
N LEU A 220 -5.05 -8.06 8.37
CA LEU A 220 -4.75 -9.39 7.87
C LEU A 220 -3.27 -9.76 8.12
N PRO A 221 -2.99 -10.97 8.64
CA PRO A 221 -1.64 -11.49 8.74
C PRO A 221 -0.95 -11.51 7.37
N GLY A 222 0.39 -11.39 7.37
CA GLY A 222 1.21 -11.39 6.15
C GLY A 222 1.05 -12.63 5.26
N GLU A 223 0.50 -13.73 5.78
CA GLU A 223 0.15 -14.94 5.04
C GLU A 223 -1.16 -14.76 4.24
N ARG A 224 -1.11 -13.93 3.20
CA ARG A 224 -2.21 -13.66 2.25
C ARG A 224 -2.62 -14.88 1.39
N ALA A 225 -2.04 -16.06 1.64
CA ALA A 225 -2.13 -17.23 0.79
C ALA A 225 -3.55 -17.79 0.65
N SER A 226 -4.35 -17.77 1.74
CA SER A 226 -5.72 -18.30 1.77
C SER A 226 -6.69 -17.57 0.83
N PHE A 227 -6.40 -16.31 0.52
CA PHE A 227 -7.24 -15.47 -0.32
C PHE A 227 -6.75 -15.34 -1.77
N SER A 228 -5.55 -15.85 -2.08
CA SER A 228 -4.81 -15.51 -3.30
C SER A 228 -5.54 -15.84 -4.61
N THR A 229 -6.56 -16.71 -4.57
CA THR A 229 -7.34 -17.14 -5.73
C THR A 229 -8.69 -16.44 -5.89
N LYS A 230 -9.15 -15.68 -4.89
CA LYS A 230 -10.49 -15.08 -4.88
C LYS A 230 -10.44 -13.57 -5.12
N PRO A 231 -11.40 -13.00 -5.87
CA PRO A 231 -11.54 -11.55 -6.07
C PRO A 231 -11.61 -10.78 -4.76
N ARG A 232 -10.87 -9.66 -4.69
CA ARG A 232 -10.76 -8.82 -3.50
C ARG A 232 -10.70 -7.35 -3.87
N ILE A 233 -11.43 -6.54 -3.10
CA ILE A 233 -11.36 -5.08 -3.17
C ILE A 233 -11.22 -4.49 -1.76
N ILE A 234 -10.46 -3.41 -1.65
CA ILE A 234 -10.26 -2.64 -0.44
C ILE A 234 -10.98 -1.29 -0.57
N GLY A 235 -11.86 -0.96 0.37
CA GLY A 235 -12.58 0.30 0.47
C GLY A 235 -11.89 1.31 1.38
N ASN A 236 -10.60 1.55 1.13
CA ASN A 236 -9.72 2.52 1.78
C ASN A 236 -8.42 2.62 0.97
N TYR A 237 -7.61 3.65 1.27
CA TYR A 237 -6.30 3.86 0.70
C TYR A 237 -5.48 2.59 0.83
N LEU A 238 -4.73 2.28 -0.21
CA LEU A 238 -3.84 1.14 -0.28
C LEU A 238 -2.55 1.56 -0.99
N PRO A 239 -1.37 1.35 -0.39
CA PRO A 239 -0.10 1.58 -1.08
C PRO A 239 0.02 0.77 -2.38
N ASP A 240 0.61 1.38 -3.41
CA ASP A 240 0.74 0.81 -4.76
C ASP A 240 1.46 -0.56 -4.77
N GLU A 241 2.37 -0.77 -3.83
CA GLU A 241 3.19 -1.98 -3.72
C GLU A 241 2.36 -3.22 -3.34
N ILE A 242 1.17 -3.04 -2.74
CA ILE A 242 0.31 -4.14 -2.32
C ILE A 242 -0.37 -4.80 -3.53
N GLY A 243 -0.55 -4.05 -4.63
CA GLY A 243 -0.99 -4.59 -5.92
C GLY A 243 -2.41 -5.15 -5.97
N GLU A 244 -3.24 -4.93 -4.95
CA GLU A 244 -4.67 -5.24 -4.93
C GLU A 244 -5.49 -4.07 -5.50
N TYR A 245 -6.81 -4.28 -5.68
CA TYR A 245 -7.73 -3.22 -6.10
C TYR A 245 -8.24 -2.45 -4.89
N CYS A 246 -8.23 -1.13 -4.95
CA CYS A 246 -8.85 -0.26 -3.97
C CYS A 246 -9.77 0.78 -4.59
N VAL A 247 -10.80 1.12 -3.83
CA VAL A 247 -11.65 2.29 -4.08
C VAL A 247 -11.59 3.13 -2.82
N ASP A 248 -11.23 4.39 -2.96
CA ASP A 248 -11.23 5.34 -1.85
C ASP A 248 -11.57 6.74 -2.35
N PHE A 249 -11.61 7.70 -1.45
CA PHE A 249 -11.69 9.11 -1.81
C PHE A 249 -10.31 9.68 -2.18
N ASP A 250 -10.30 10.71 -3.02
CA ASP A 250 -9.10 11.52 -3.23
C ASP A 250 -8.90 12.52 -2.10
N ASP A 251 -8.44 12.03 -0.95
CA ASP A 251 -8.25 12.85 0.25
C ASP A 251 -7.17 13.92 0.07
N ALA A 252 -6.17 13.66 -0.76
CA ALA A 252 -5.11 14.62 -1.03
C ALA A 252 -5.67 15.85 -1.74
N THR A 253 -6.42 15.64 -2.83
CA THR A 253 -7.07 16.72 -3.56
C THR A 253 -8.13 17.40 -2.71
N GLY A 254 -8.96 16.64 -1.99
CA GLY A 254 -9.99 17.19 -1.12
C GLY A 254 -9.41 18.10 -0.02
N LEU A 255 -8.35 17.64 0.66
CA LEU A 255 -7.68 18.42 1.70
C LEU A 255 -7.00 19.66 1.13
N GLN A 256 -6.38 19.56 -0.05
CA GLN A 256 -5.81 20.70 -0.76
C GLN A 256 -6.87 21.79 -1.04
N GLU A 257 -8.02 21.40 -1.58
CA GLU A 257 -9.12 22.34 -1.88
C GLU A 257 -9.66 23.01 -0.62
N ILE A 258 -9.76 22.29 0.50
CA ILE A 258 -10.19 22.86 1.78
C ILE A 258 -9.17 23.88 2.29
N ILE A 259 -7.88 23.54 2.28
CA ILE A 259 -6.82 24.48 2.68
C ILE A 259 -6.86 25.75 1.82
N GLN A 260 -7.02 25.62 0.51
CA GLN A 260 -7.14 26.76 -0.40
C GLN A 260 -8.31 27.67 -0.02
N GLN A 261 -9.47 27.09 0.29
CA GLN A 261 -10.64 27.86 0.70
C GLN A 261 -10.44 28.54 2.05
N LEU A 262 -9.79 27.88 3.02
CA LEU A 262 -9.48 28.47 4.32
C LEU A 262 -8.48 29.62 4.21
N ILE A 263 -7.43 29.48 3.39
CA ILE A 263 -6.48 30.56 3.12
C ILE A 263 -7.17 31.74 2.44
N ALA A 264 -8.12 31.49 1.53
CA ALA A 264 -8.92 32.54 0.90
C ALA A 264 -9.84 33.29 1.91
N GLN A 265 -10.02 32.75 3.11
CA GLN A 265 -10.72 33.37 4.25
C GLN A 265 -9.71 33.86 5.32
N ASP A 266 -8.45 34.09 4.94
CA ASP A 266 -7.36 34.59 5.77
C ASP A 266 -6.93 33.67 6.94
N PHE A 267 -7.34 32.40 6.96
CA PHE A 267 -6.79 31.43 7.91
C PHE A 267 -5.37 31.04 7.52
N SER A 268 -4.43 31.21 8.44
CA SER A 268 -3.00 30.88 8.23
C SER A 268 -2.48 29.84 9.22
N ARG A 269 -3.12 29.72 10.40
CA ARG A 269 -2.78 28.76 11.45
C ARG A 269 -3.75 27.56 11.42
N ILE A 270 -3.54 26.70 10.43
CA ILE A 270 -4.41 25.54 10.15
C ILE A 270 -3.76 24.27 10.69
N ALA A 271 -4.44 23.56 11.58
CA ALA A 271 -4.03 22.24 12.06
C ALA A 271 -4.91 21.12 11.49
N LEU A 272 -4.37 19.90 11.45
CA LEU A 272 -5.10 18.69 11.07
C LEU A 272 -5.16 17.74 12.28
N ALA A 273 -6.37 17.42 12.73
CA ALA A 273 -6.64 16.42 13.76
C ALA A 273 -7.14 15.14 13.09
N ILE A 274 -6.29 14.11 13.04
CA ILE A 274 -6.61 12.84 12.37
C ILE A 274 -6.42 11.63 13.29
N THR A 275 -7.35 10.68 13.29
CA THR A 275 -7.24 9.47 14.13
C THR A 275 -6.91 8.26 13.27
N ILE A 276 -5.62 7.93 13.16
CA ILE A 276 -5.14 6.78 12.37
C ILE A 276 -4.20 5.90 13.21
N LYS A 277 -4.71 5.35 14.33
CA LYS A 277 -3.90 4.46 15.16
C LYS A 277 -3.68 3.11 14.49
N GLY A 278 -2.41 2.70 14.40
CA GLY A 278 -2.01 1.33 14.08
C GLY A 278 -2.27 0.87 12.63
N THR A 279 -2.38 1.80 11.68
CA THR A 279 -2.53 1.44 10.26
C THR A 279 -1.48 2.14 9.41
N ARG A 280 -1.07 1.48 8.31
CA ARG A 280 -0.14 2.07 7.32
C ARG A 280 -0.72 3.29 6.59
N CYS A 281 -2.03 3.53 6.69
CA CYS A 281 -2.61 4.75 6.15
C CYS A 281 -2.03 6.00 6.82
N GLY A 282 -1.62 5.92 8.09
CA GLY A 282 -1.13 7.08 8.85
C GLY A 282 0.07 7.76 8.18
N GLU A 283 1.03 6.98 7.70
CA GLU A 283 2.23 7.47 7.00
C GLU A 283 1.87 8.20 5.70
N ALA A 284 0.99 7.62 4.88
CA ALA A 284 0.57 8.23 3.62
C ALA A 284 -0.17 9.56 3.82
N TYR A 285 -1.04 9.64 4.83
CA TYR A 285 -1.69 10.90 5.19
C TYR A 285 -0.70 11.92 5.75
N PHE A 286 0.27 11.49 6.57
CA PHE A 286 1.31 12.38 7.10
C PHE A 286 2.16 12.96 5.97
N ASP A 287 2.63 12.13 5.04
CA ASP A 287 3.39 12.57 3.88
C ASP A 287 2.59 13.57 3.02
N THR A 288 1.29 13.31 2.83
CA THR A 288 0.38 14.20 2.12
C THR A 288 0.25 15.54 2.86
N TRP A 289 0.02 15.52 4.17
CA TRP A 289 -0.05 16.71 5.01
C TRP A 289 1.26 17.52 4.96
N CYS A 290 2.42 16.87 5.08
CA CYS A 290 3.72 17.52 4.98
C CYS A 290 3.99 18.16 3.60
N LYS A 291 3.47 17.58 2.52
CA LYS A 291 3.52 18.20 1.19
C LYS A 291 2.63 19.45 1.13
N LEU A 292 1.40 19.36 1.63
CA LEU A 292 0.46 20.48 1.65
C LEU A 292 0.97 21.64 2.51
N MET A 293 1.49 21.38 3.72
CA MET A 293 2.07 22.41 4.56
C MET A 293 3.20 23.17 3.86
N ARG A 294 4.09 22.47 3.15
CA ARG A 294 5.16 23.11 2.38
C ARG A 294 4.63 23.94 1.23
N ASN A 295 3.67 23.40 0.47
CA ASN A 295 3.08 24.07 -0.68
C ASN A 295 2.35 25.36 -0.30
N PHE A 296 1.64 25.34 0.83
CA PHE A 296 0.86 26.48 1.33
C PHE A 296 1.58 27.33 2.39
N LYS A 297 2.82 26.97 2.75
CA LYS A 297 3.62 27.62 3.80
C LYS A 297 2.89 27.69 5.16
N LEU A 298 2.17 26.62 5.51
CA LEU A 298 1.44 26.51 6.77
C LEU A 298 2.39 26.23 7.93
N HIS A 299 1.99 26.66 9.14
CA HIS A 299 2.66 26.27 10.38
C HIS A 299 2.54 24.76 10.60
N ASN A 300 3.63 24.13 11.08
CA ASN A 300 3.62 22.71 11.40
C ASN A 300 3.18 22.48 12.84
N TYR A 301 1.95 22.02 13.00
CA TYR A 301 1.38 21.65 14.30
C TYR A 301 1.58 20.17 14.65
N ASN A 302 2.05 19.36 13.69
CA ASN A 302 2.20 17.89 13.79
C ASN A 302 3.61 17.50 13.32
N ASN A 303 4.60 17.66 14.19
CA ASN A 303 6.01 17.69 13.79
C ASN A 303 6.63 16.30 13.52
N SER A 304 5.95 15.23 13.93
CA SER A 304 6.39 13.85 13.74
C SER A 304 5.22 12.96 13.37
N ILE A 305 5.52 11.80 12.80
CA ILE A 305 4.53 10.76 12.55
C ILE A 305 3.88 10.26 13.85
N ASP A 306 4.64 10.22 14.94
CA ASP A 306 4.18 9.80 16.27
C ASP A 306 3.15 10.79 16.84
N ASP A 307 3.30 12.08 16.52
CA ASP A 307 2.39 13.16 16.90
C ASP A 307 1.21 13.33 15.92
N PHE A 308 1.20 12.63 14.78
CA PHE A 308 0.22 12.88 13.73
C PHE A 308 -1.16 12.32 14.06
N SER A 309 -1.24 11.26 14.87
CA SER A 309 -2.52 10.77 15.37
C SER A 309 -3.01 11.65 16.53
N TYR A 310 -4.24 12.15 16.41
CA TYR A 310 -4.88 12.98 17.40
C TYR A 310 -4.89 12.33 18.79
N SER A 311 -4.59 13.14 19.80
CA SER A 311 -4.67 12.79 21.21
C SER A 311 -5.01 14.04 22.05
N PRO A 312 -5.57 13.87 23.26
CA PRO A 312 -5.79 15.00 24.17
C PRO A 312 -4.50 15.76 24.51
N GLN A 313 -3.35 15.06 24.58
CA GLN A 313 -2.04 15.68 24.80
C GLN A 313 -1.60 16.57 23.65
N LEU A 314 -1.96 16.22 22.41
CA LEU A 314 -1.71 17.06 21.24
C LEU A 314 -2.53 18.35 21.31
N ALA A 315 -3.80 18.27 21.70
CA ALA A 315 -4.65 19.45 21.90
C ALA A 315 -4.11 20.37 23.02
N GLU A 316 -3.66 19.81 24.14
CA GLU A 316 -3.03 20.57 25.23
C GLU A 316 -1.75 21.30 24.76
N ARG A 317 -0.90 20.61 23.98
CA ARG A 317 0.26 21.23 23.33
C ARG A 317 -0.15 22.40 22.44
N TRP A 318 -1.14 22.22 21.57
CA TRP A 318 -1.63 23.31 20.72
C TRP A 318 -2.10 24.51 21.54
N CYS A 319 -2.86 24.30 22.61
CA CYS A 319 -3.36 25.39 23.47
C CYS A 319 -2.28 26.13 24.27
N THR A 320 -1.08 25.55 24.43
CA THR A 320 0.03 26.15 25.17
C THR A 320 1.06 26.85 24.28
N MET A 321 0.91 26.75 22.96
CA MET A 321 1.76 27.45 22.00
C MET A 321 1.50 28.96 22.03
N SER A 322 2.52 29.75 21.71
CA SER A 322 2.35 31.21 21.55
C SER A 322 1.40 31.55 20.40
N GLU A 323 1.36 30.70 19.38
CA GLU A 323 0.52 30.82 18.19
C GLU A 323 -0.29 29.53 17.99
N PRO A 324 -1.37 29.31 18.76
CA PRO A 324 -2.20 28.13 18.60
C PRO A 324 -2.93 28.13 17.23
N PRO A 325 -3.43 26.97 16.78
CA PRO A 325 -4.24 26.89 15.57
C PRO A 325 -5.45 27.82 15.66
N GLU A 326 -5.71 28.58 14.60
CA GLU A 326 -6.97 29.31 14.41
C GLU A 326 -8.08 28.34 14.02
N ILE A 327 -7.75 27.33 13.22
CA ILE A 327 -8.69 26.33 12.76
C ILE A 327 -8.09 24.93 12.81
N VAL A 328 -8.92 23.96 13.22
CA VAL A 328 -8.58 22.54 13.18
C VAL A 328 -9.50 21.80 12.22
N ILE A 329 -8.89 21.17 11.21
CA ILE A 329 -9.55 20.23 10.30
C ILE A 329 -9.59 18.87 10.99
N CYS A 330 -10.78 18.37 11.29
CA CYS A 330 -11.02 17.09 11.92
C CYS A 330 -11.27 16.02 10.84
N ALA A 331 -10.27 15.20 10.53
CA ALA A 331 -10.39 14.08 9.59
C ALA A 331 -10.47 12.76 10.36
N ASN A 332 -11.49 11.92 10.16
CA ASN A 332 -11.66 10.66 10.88
C ASN A 332 -11.64 10.78 12.43
N THR A 333 -11.73 12.00 12.96
CA THR A 333 -11.80 12.36 14.37
C THR A 333 -13.05 13.18 14.56
N ARG A 334 -13.79 12.98 15.65
CA ARG A 334 -15.00 13.74 15.92
C ARG A 334 -14.66 15.16 16.34
N GLN A 335 -15.18 16.13 15.62
CA GLN A 335 -15.08 17.55 15.94
C GLN A 335 -15.45 17.86 17.40
N GLN A 336 -16.46 17.18 17.95
CA GLN A 336 -16.91 17.39 19.33
C GLN A 336 -15.83 17.03 20.37
N ILE A 337 -15.07 15.96 20.13
CA ILE A 337 -13.97 15.53 21.02
C ILE A 337 -12.86 16.56 20.97
N VAL A 338 -12.43 16.93 19.75
CA VAL A 338 -11.38 17.94 19.55
C VAL A 338 -11.78 19.28 20.18
N ARG A 339 -13.04 19.69 19.98
CA ARG A 339 -13.59 20.91 20.57
C ARG A 339 -13.55 20.85 22.09
N GLN A 340 -13.98 19.75 22.71
CA GLN A 340 -13.97 19.59 24.16
C GLN A 340 -12.54 19.70 24.73
N ASP A 341 -11.57 19.02 24.11
CA ASP A 341 -10.18 19.05 24.57
C ASP A 341 -9.54 20.44 24.41
N MET A 342 -9.93 21.18 23.36
CA MET A 342 -9.43 22.52 23.08
C MET A 342 -10.23 23.65 23.75
N GLN A 343 -11.27 23.38 24.55
CA GLN A 343 -12.01 24.41 25.30
C GLN A 343 -11.13 25.21 26.27
N ARG A 344 -9.97 24.67 26.64
CA ARG A 344 -8.99 25.30 27.53
C ARG A 344 -8.08 26.30 26.81
N CYS A 345 -8.08 26.31 25.48
CA CYS A 345 -7.38 27.32 24.70
C CYS A 345 -7.96 28.71 25.02
N THR A 346 -7.10 29.67 25.32
CA THR A 346 -7.50 31.05 25.59
C THR A 346 -7.96 31.80 24.34
N GLN A 347 -7.54 31.32 23.16
CA GLN A 347 -7.92 31.87 21.86
C GLN A 347 -9.11 31.13 21.27
N GLN A 348 -9.91 31.83 20.46
CA GLN A 348 -11.01 31.24 19.71
C GLN A 348 -10.46 30.31 18.63
N VAL A 349 -10.92 29.05 18.62
CA VAL A 349 -10.52 28.03 17.64
C VAL A 349 -11.76 27.58 16.87
N TYR A 350 -11.66 27.61 15.55
CA TYR A 350 -12.68 27.12 14.63
C TYR A 350 -12.44 25.63 14.34
N PHE A 351 -13.48 24.88 14.00
CA PHE A 351 -13.34 23.45 13.73
C PHE A 351 -14.13 23.05 12.50
N TYR A 352 -13.50 22.30 11.59
CA TYR A 352 -14.12 21.82 10.37
C TYR A 352 -14.09 20.28 10.32
N GLN A 353 -15.25 19.63 10.21
CA GLN A 353 -15.34 18.17 10.12
C GLN A 353 -15.22 17.72 8.65
N LEU A 354 -14.19 16.93 8.36
CA LEU A 354 -14.06 16.22 7.09
C LEU A 354 -15.02 15.02 7.09
N GLY A 355 -15.77 14.81 6.01
CA GLY A 355 -16.46 13.53 5.76
C GLY A 355 -17.89 13.39 6.25
N GLU A 356 -18.64 14.47 6.42
CA GLU A 356 -20.07 14.38 6.75
C GLU A 356 -20.97 14.23 5.52
N ASP A 357 -20.42 14.13 4.31
CA ASP A 357 -21.22 13.98 3.10
C ASP A 357 -21.71 12.53 2.94
N THR A 358 -22.92 12.27 3.45
CA THR A 358 -23.63 11.00 3.28
C THR A 358 -23.70 10.55 1.81
N GLN A 359 -23.86 11.48 0.87
CA GLN A 359 -23.96 11.15 -0.55
C GLN A 359 -22.61 10.66 -1.11
N ALA A 360 -21.50 11.22 -0.62
CA ALA A 360 -20.16 10.76 -0.98
C ALA A 360 -19.93 9.30 -0.54
N TYR A 361 -20.37 8.93 0.67
CA TYR A 361 -20.30 7.54 1.15
C TYR A 361 -21.23 6.59 0.38
N ILE A 362 -22.42 7.03 -0.02
CA ILE A 362 -23.28 6.26 -0.94
C ILE A 362 -22.57 6.00 -2.26
N ASN A 363 -21.88 7.01 -2.81
CA ASN A 363 -21.11 6.87 -4.05
C ASN A 363 -19.90 5.94 -3.86
N LEU A 364 -19.26 5.93 -2.69
CA LEU A 364 -18.21 4.97 -2.34
C LEU A 364 -18.74 3.54 -2.34
N ALA A 365 -19.86 3.30 -1.66
CA ALA A 365 -20.51 1.98 -1.60
C ALA A 365 -20.85 1.45 -3.00
N LYS A 366 -21.48 2.29 -3.83
CA LYS A 366 -21.79 1.98 -5.24
C LYS A 366 -20.53 1.64 -6.02
N THR A 367 -19.51 2.49 -5.93
CA THR A 367 -18.27 2.30 -6.69
C THR A 367 -17.55 1.04 -6.25
N LEU A 368 -17.54 0.71 -4.95
CA LEU A 368 -17.01 -0.55 -4.44
C LEU A 368 -17.72 -1.77 -5.03
N ALA A 369 -19.06 -1.79 -5.03
CA ALA A 369 -19.85 -2.89 -5.59
C ALA A 369 -19.55 -3.10 -7.08
N HIS A 370 -19.57 -2.04 -7.88
CA HIS A 370 -19.31 -2.11 -9.32
C HIS A 370 -17.87 -2.50 -9.63
N THR A 371 -16.91 -1.97 -8.89
CA THR A 371 -15.50 -2.35 -9.07
C THR A 371 -15.33 -3.83 -8.71
N PHE A 372 -16.00 -4.31 -7.64
CA PHE A 372 -15.92 -5.71 -7.24
C PHE A 372 -16.48 -6.62 -8.34
N ALA A 373 -17.66 -6.30 -8.87
CA ALA A 373 -18.26 -7.05 -9.97
C ALA A 373 -17.35 -7.07 -11.22
N ALA A 374 -16.68 -5.96 -11.52
CA ALA A 374 -15.74 -5.88 -12.64
C ALA A 374 -14.49 -6.76 -12.41
N VAL A 375 -13.91 -6.75 -11.20
CA VAL A 375 -12.79 -7.62 -10.83
C VAL A 375 -13.22 -9.09 -10.83
N TYR A 376 -14.40 -9.38 -10.29
CA TYR A 376 -14.97 -10.73 -10.22
C TYR A 376 -15.19 -11.34 -11.61
N SER A 377 -15.69 -10.55 -12.56
CA SER A 377 -15.87 -10.96 -13.96
C SER A 377 -14.57 -10.99 -14.78
N GLY A 378 -13.41 -10.73 -14.18
CA GLY A 378 -12.12 -10.78 -14.86
C GLY A 378 -11.89 -9.65 -15.87
N LYS A 379 -12.62 -8.52 -15.76
CA LYS A 379 -12.40 -7.37 -16.65
C LYS A 379 -10.98 -6.85 -16.51
N THR A 380 -10.25 -6.76 -17.63
CA THR A 380 -8.82 -6.42 -17.63
C THR A 380 -8.52 -4.92 -17.51
N ASN A 381 -9.52 -4.06 -17.72
CA ASN A 381 -9.37 -2.60 -17.75
C ASN A 381 -9.85 -1.91 -16.46
N VAL A 382 -9.89 -2.64 -15.34
CA VAL A 382 -10.23 -2.05 -14.04
C VAL A 382 -8.96 -1.40 -13.46
N PRO A 383 -8.96 -0.08 -13.18
CA PRO A 383 -7.83 0.54 -12.52
C PRO A 383 -7.66 -0.07 -11.13
N LYS A 384 -6.42 -0.34 -10.73
CA LYS A 384 -6.13 -0.86 -9.38
C LYS A 384 -6.54 0.13 -8.31
N HIS A 385 -6.29 1.41 -8.54
CA HIS A 385 -6.66 2.48 -7.65
C HIS A 385 -7.73 3.31 -8.31
N LYS A 386 -8.91 3.30 -7.71
CA LYS A 386 -10.03 4.11 -8.17
C LYS A 386 -10.40 5.10 -7.09
N PHE A 387 -9.95 6.34 -7.27
CA PHE A 387 -10.38 7.42 -6.42
C PHE A 387 -11.73 7.94 -6.91
N ILE A 388 -12.70 8.01 -6.00
CA ILE A 388 -13.96 8.69 -6.24
C ILE A 388 -13.85 10.13 -5.76
N GLY A 389 -14.76 10.98 -6.25
CA GLY A 389 -14.77 12.41 -6.00
C GLY A 389 -14.76 12.81 -4.51
N ARG A 390 -14.86 14.12 -4.30
CA ARG A 390 -14.51 14.82 -3.05
C ARG A 390 -15.09 14.20 -1.78
N TYR A 391 -14.24 14.12 -0.75
CA TYR A 391 -14.61 13.75 0.61
C TYR A 391 -15.46 14.82 1.33
N ALA A 392 -15.35 16.08 0.91
CA ALA A 392 -16.19 17.18 1.39
C ALA A 392 -16.11 18.40 0.45
N LYS A 393 -17.16 19.23 0.44
CA LYS A 393 -17.11 20.62 -0.01
C LYS A 393 -17.26 21.50 1.24
N LEU A 394 -16.34 22.45 1.46
CA LEU A 394 -16.56 23.47 2.48
C LEU A 394 -17.74 24.32 2.01
N ASP A 395 -18.86 24.23 2.71
CA ASP A 395 -19.93 25.20 2.59
C ASP A 395 -19.49 26.43 3.37
N THR A 396 -18.84 27.38 2.70
CA THR A 396 -18.25 28.57 3.31
C THR A 396 -19.30 29.44 3.99
N GLU A 397 -20.51 29.55 3.44
CA GLU A 397 -21.60 30.32 4.05
C GLU A 397 -22.06 29.68 5.35
N LYS A 398 -22.28 28.36 5.33
CA LYS A 398 -22.65 27.61 6.53
C LYS A 398 -21.53 27.64 7.57
N PHE A 399 -20.28 27.48 7.15
CA PHE A 399 -19.11 27.45 8.04
C PHE A 399 -18.93 28.78 8.77
N LEU A 400 -19.01 29.91 8.06
CA LEU A 400 -18.89 31.24 8.65
C LEU A 400 -20.12 31.64 9.48
N SER A 401 -21.30 31.06 9.22
CA SER A 401 -22.50 31.37 10.02
C SER A 401 -22.56 30.62 11.36
N LEU A 402 -21.79 29.56 11.52
CA LEU A 402 -21.78 28.68 12.70
C LEU A 402 -20.77 29.10 13.78
N HIS A 403 -19.95 30.12 13.50
CA HIS A 403 -18.87 30.57 14.36
C HIS A 403 -18.80 32.10 14.35
#